data_AF-A0A1Q7LC73-F1
#
_entry.id   AF-A0A1Q7LC73-F1
#
_cell.length_a   1.000
_cell.length_b   1.000
_cell.length_c   1.000
_cell.angle_alpha   90.00
_cell.angle_beta   90.00
_cell.angle_gamma   90.00
#
_symmetry.space_group_name_H-M   'P 1'
#
loop_
_entity.id
_entity.type
_entity.pdbx_description
1 polymer ?
#
loop_
_entity_poly.entity_id
_entity_poly.type
_entity_poly.pdbx_seq_one_letter_code
_entity_poly.pdbx_strand_id
1 'polypeptide(L)'
;MPQFVPADGLQELEYPQREAALFYGLFLRGHSADELRRDIEVPSAVLAKWHRESEHDPQLRDIFTRILDYRRHVLAIFDALVGSDGQTQRIQ
;
A
#
# COMPACT_ATOMS: atom_id res chain seq x y z
N MET A 1 10.21 -4.90 27.60
CA MET A 1 10.63 -3.61 27.03
C MET A 1 9.79 -3.40 25.78
N PRO A 2 8.90 -2.38 25.70
CA PRO A 2 8.15 -2.14 24.48
C PRO A 2 9.11 -1.64 23.41
N GLN A 3 9.13 -2.31 22.26
CA GLN A 3 9.95 -1.95 21.13
C GLN A 3 9.36 -0.68 20.52
N PHE A 4 10.01 0.46 20.76
CA PHE A 4 9.65 1.75 20.19
C PHE A 4 9.81 1.62 18.67
N VAL A 5 8.70 1.54 17.93
CA VAL A 5 8.76 1.62 16.47
C VAL A 5 9.33 3.01 16.15
N PRO A 6 10.48 3.11 15.46
CA PRO A 6 11.09 4.41 15.18
C PRO A 6 10.09 5.27 14.40
N ALA A 7 9.90 6.52 14.86
CA ALA A 7 8.92 7.46 14.30
C ALA A 7 9.12 7.70 12.79
N ASP A 8 10.36 7.59 12.30
CA ASP A 8 10.71 7.68 10.87
C ASP A 8 9.90 6.72 9.98
N GLY A 9 9.68 5.48 10.41
CA GLY A 9 8.96 4.49 9.60
C GLY A 9 7.47 4.81 9.42
N LEU A 10 6.89 5.61 10.32
CA LEU A 10 5.50 6.08 10.20
C LEU A 10 5.39 7.37 9.39
N GLN A 11 6.47 8.16 9.26
CA GLN A 11 6.50 9.33 8.39
C GLN A 11 6.57 8.94 6.92
N GLU A 12 7.18 7.81 6.57
CA GLU A 12 7.14 7.30 5.20
C GLU A 12 5.69 6.99 4.75
N LEU A 13 4.80 6.64 5.68
CA LEU A 13 3.37 6.43 5.43
C LEU A 13 2.61 7.74 5.10
N GLU A 14 3.27 8.89 5.06
CA GLU A 14 2.65 10.18 4.68
C GLU A 14 2.67 10.42 3.17
N TYR A 15 3.42 9.64 2.39
CA TYR A 15 3.65 9.91 0.96
C TYR A 15 3.22 8.75 0.03
N PRO A 16 1.93 8.36 0.01
CA PRO A 16 1.46 7.24 -0.81
C PRO A 16 1.69 7.45 -2.32
N GLN A 17 1.78 8.70 -2.77
CA GLN A 17 2.11 9.04 -4.17
C GLN A 17 3.51 8.57 -4.56
N ARG A 18 4.48 8.63 -3.63
CA ARG A 18 5.87 8.23 -3.89
C ARG A 18 5.95 6.73 -4.13
N GLU A 19 5.30 5.96 -3.27
CA GLU A 19 5.28 4.50 -3.42
C GLU A 19 4.46 4.07 -4.64
N ALA A 20 3.31 4.70 -4.90
CA ALA A 20 2.55 4.44 -6.13
C ALA A 20 3.36 4.74 -7.39
N ALA A 21 4.14 5.83 -7.41
CA ALA A 21 5.04 6.14 -8.52
C ALA A 21 6.16 5.10 -8.70
N LEU A 22 6.65 4.50 -7.62
CA LEU A 22 7.62 3.41 -7.67
C LEU A 22 7.01 2.15 -8.34
N PHE A 23 5.81 1.73 -7.90
CA PHE A 23 5.09 0.61 -8.51
C PHE A 23 4.72 0.91 -9.98
N TYR A 24 4.31 2.14 -10.28
CA TYR A 24 4.05 2.56 -11.65
C TYR A 24 5.30 2.50 -12.52
N GLY A 25 6.46 2.86 -11.98
CA GLY A 25 7.74 2.67 -12.66
C GLY A 25 8.07 1.21 -12.95
N LEU A 26 7.66 0.26 -12.11
CA LEU A 26 7.79 -1.18 -12.39
C LEU A 26 6.81 -1.61 -13.49
N PHE A 27 5.57 -1.14 -13.45
CA PHE A 27 4.58 -1.40 -14.49
C PHE A 27 5.09 -0.95 -15.88
N LEU A 28 5.66 0.26 -15.98
CA LEU A 28 6.26 0.78 -17.21
C LEU A 28 7.44 -0.07 -17.74
N ARG A 29 8.09 -0.87 -16.89
CA ARG A 29 9.15 -1.80 -17.28
C ARG A 29 8.64 -3.17 -17.71
N GLY A 30 7.32 -3.39 -17.74
CA GLY A 30 6.69 -4.61 -18.20
C GLY A 30 6.20 -5.55 -17.10
N HIS A 31 6.21 -5.13 -15.83
CA HIS A 31 5.57 -5.90 -14.76
C HIS A 31 4.05 -5.90 -14.92
N SER A 32 3.42 -7.01 -14.56
CA SER A 32 1.96 -7.17 -14.59
C SER A 32 1.30 -6.22 -13.59
N ALA A 33 0.29 -5.49 -14.03
CA ALA A 33 -0.51 -4.67 -13.11
C ALA A 33 -1.23 -5.52 -12.06
N ASP A 34 -1.64 -6.76 -12.38
CA ASP A 34 -2.28 -7.66 -11.41
C ASP A 34 -1.30 -8.15 -10.33
N GLU A 35 -0.05 -8.43 -10.71
CA GLU A 35 1.01 -8.81 -9.78
C GLU A 35 1.33 -7.66 -8.83
N LEU A 36 1.53 -6.44 -9.37
CA LEU A 36 1.81 -5.26 -8.57
C LEU A 36 0.67 -4.90 -7.62
N ARG A 37 -0.61 -5.08 -8.04
CA ARG A 37 -1.77 -4.87 -7.14
C ARG A 37 -1.71 -5.78 -5.93
N ARG A 38 -1.39 -7.07 -6.12
CA ARG A 38 -1.27 -8.04 -5.02
C ARG A 38 -0.12 -7.70 -4.08
N ASP A 39 0.96 -7.13 -4.62
CA ASP A 39 2.11 -6.68 -3.82
C ASP A 39 1.83 -5.39 -3.03
N ILE A 40 0.95 -4.52 -3.54
CA ILE A 40 0.51 -3.31 -2.84
C ILE A 40 -0.57 -3.63 -1.79
N GLU A 41 -1.51 -4.54 -2.10
CA GLU A 41 -2.59 -4.92 -1.20
C GLU A 41 -2.06 -5.65 0.03
N VAL A 42 -2.70 -5.41 1.19
CA VAL A 42 -2.38 -6.18 2.40
C VAL A 42 -3.12 -7.51 2.37
N PRO A 43 -2.43 -8.67 2.36
CA PRO A 43 -3.09 -9.96 2.26
C PRO A 43 -4.06 -10.20 3.43
N SER A 44 -5.19 -10.86 3.15
CA SER A 44 -6.22 -11.18 4.16
C SER A 44 -5.68 -11.96 5.37
N ALA A 45 -4.69 -12.83 5.16
CA ALA A 45 -4.00 -13.52 6.24
C ALA A 45 -3.26 -12.57 7.20
N VAL A 46 -2.69 -11.48 6.67
CA VAL A 46 -2.03 -10.43 7.46
C VAL A 46 -3.07 -9.62 8.23
N LEU A 47 -4.20 -9.27 7.59
CA LEU A 47 -5.32 -8.60 8.25
C LEU A 47 -5.86 -9.40 9.44
N ALA A 48 -6.07 -10.72 9.24
CA ALA A 48 -6.55 -11.60 10.29
C ALA A 48 -5.55 -11.70 11.47
N LYS A 49 -4.25 -11.69 11.17
CA LYS A 49 -3.21 -11.65 12.20
C LYS A 49 -3.25 -10.33 12.97
N TRP A 50 -3.27 -9.19 12.28
CA TRP A 50 -3.31 -7.87 12.91
C TRP A 50 -4.57 -7.67 13.75
N HIS A 51 -5.71 -8.23 13.34
CA HIS A 51 -6.91 -8.22 14.17
C HIS A 51 -6.65 -8.87 15.53
N ARG A 52 -6.12 -10.11 15.53
CA ARG A 52 -5.82 -10.84 16.77
C ARG A 52 -4.81 -10.11 17.67
N GLU A 53 -3.77 -9.53 17.06
CA GLU A 53 -2.78 -8.74 17.80
C GLU A 53 -3.42 -7.47 18.40
N SER A 54 -4.33 -6.81 17.68
CA SER A 54 -5.02 -5.61 18.18
C SER A 54 -6.06 -5.89 19.27
N GLU A 55 -6.57 -7.13 19.34
CA GLU A 55 -7.39 -7.59 20.47
C GLU A 55 -6.54 -7.77 21.74
N HIS A 56 -5.26 -8.10 21.58
CA HIS A 56 -4.32 -8.26 22.69
C HIS A 56 -3.73 -6.91 23.15
N ASP A 57 -3.38 -6.04 22.20
CA ASP A 57 -2.88 -4.69 22.46
C ASP A 57 -3.67 -3.64 21.63
N PRO A 58 -4.61 -2.94 22.26
CA PRO A 58 -5.42 -1.92 21.59
C PRO A 58 -4.62 -0.78 20.98
N GLN A 59 -3.40 -0.49 21.47
CA GLN A 59 -2.58 0.59 20.92
C GLN A 59 -2.07 0.29 19.51
N LEU A 60 -2.01 -0.99 19.12
CA LEU A 60 -1.61 -1.41 17.77
C LEU A 60 -2.69 -1.16 16.72
N ARG A 61 -3.96 -1.03 17.13
CA ARG A 61 -5.09 -0.79 16.22
C ARG A 61 -4.87 0.47 15.39
N ASP A 62 -4.42 1.56 16.02
CA ASP A 62 -4.19 2.84 15.34
C ASP A 62 -3.06 2.73 14.31
N ILE A 63 -2.02 1.98 14.63
CA ILE A 63 -0.88 1.74 13.74
C ILE A 63 -1.32 0.92 12.53
N PHE A 64 -2.02 -0.20 12.75
CA PHE A 64 -2.52 -1.04 11.65
C PHE A 64 -3.49 -0.27 10.76
N THR A 65 -4.38 0.53 11.35
CA THR A 65 -5.32 1.37 10.59
C THR A 65 -4.57 2.33 9.68
N ARG A 66 -3.54 3.02 10.20
CA ARG A 66 -2.69 3.90 9.38
C ARG A 66 -2.00 3.17 8.23
N ILE A 67 -1.46 1.98 8.47
CA ILE A 67 -0.81 1.18 7.42
C ILE A 67 -1.84 0.75 6.36
N LEU A 68 -3.03 0.34 6.77
CA LEU A 68 -4.09 -0.05 5.84
C LEU A 68 -4.57 1.13 5.00
N ASP A 69 -4.76 2.29 5.61
CA ASP A 69 -5.16 3.51 4.90
C ASP A 69 -4.09 3.91 3.88
N TYR A 70 -2.82 3.85 4.28
CA TYR A 70 -1.69 4.08 3.39
C TYR A 70 -1.70 3.13 2.18
N ARG A 71 -1.77 1.81 2.40
CA ARG A 71 -1.75 0.83 1.31
C ARG A 71 -2.95 0.97 0.37
N ARG A 72 -4.14 1.29 0.90
CA ARG A 72 -5.32 1.59 0.07
C ARG A 72 -5.11 2.85 -0.78
N HIS A 73 -4.49 3.89 -0.24
CA HIS A 73 -4.17 5.09 -1.02
C HIS A 73 -3.13 4.81 -2.11
N VAL A 74 -2.06 4.06 -1.82
CA VAL A 74 -1.07 3.64 -2.81
C VAL A 74 -1.75 2.88 -3.96
N LEU A 75 -2.60 1.91 -3.64
CA LEU A 75 -3.32 1.09 -4.61
C LEU A 75 -4.22 1.95 -5.51
N ALA A 76 -5.00 2.85 -4.92
CA ALA A 76 -5.91 3.72 -5.66
C ALA A 76 -5.16 4.65 -6.64
N ILE A 77 -4.02 5.21 -6.22
CA ILE A 77 -3.19 6.05 -7.09
C ILE A 77 -2.59 5.22 -8.22
N PHE A 78 -2.05 4.04 -7.90
CA PHE A 78 -1.50 3.12 -8.90
C PHE A 78 -2.55 2.73 -9.96
N ASP A 79 -3.76 2.37 -9.52
CA ASP A 79 -4.86 2.02 -10.43
C ASP A 79 -5.27 3.19 -11.33
N ALA A 80 -5.29 4.42 -10.81
CA ALA A 80 -5.57 5.61 -11.61
C ALA A 80 -4.50 5.86 -12.68
N LEU A 81 -3.21 5.66 -12.34
CA LEU A 81 -2.09 5.80 -13.27
C LEU A 81 -2.17 4.75 -14.39
N VAL A 82 -2.32 3.47 -14.03
CA VAL A 82 -2.45 2.36 -15.00
C VAL A 82 -3.69 2.53 -15.88
N GLY A 83 -4.82 2.95 -15.32
CA GLY A 83 -6.06 3.19 -16.05
C GLY A 83 -5.94 4.34 -17.06
N SER A 84 -5.24 5.41 -16.71
CA SER A 84 -5.01 6.57 -17.59
C SER A 84 -4.10 6.22 -18.78
N ASP A 85 -3.08 5.40 -18.56
CA ASP A 85 -2.18 4.94 -19.63
C ASP A 85 -2.89 4.00 -20.61
N GLY A 86 -3.71 3.07 -20.09
CA GLY A 86 -4.53 2.17 -20.91
C GLY A 86 -5.58 2.88 -21.77
N GLN A 87 -6.04 4.08 -21.38
CA GLN A 87 -6.85 4.94 -22.24
C GLN A 87 -5.99 5.60 -23.32
N THR A 88 -4.82 6.14 -22.95
CA THR A 88 -3.90 6.83 -23.87
C THR A 88 -3.37 5.92 -24.99
N GLN A 89 -3.16 4.64 -24.70
CA GLN A 89 -2.71 3.64 -25.67
C GLN A 89 -3.79 3.21 -26.67
N ARG A 90 -5.08 3.38 -26.35
CA ARG A 90 -6.20 3.02 -27.25
C ARG A 90 -6.55 4.09 -28.28
N ILE A 91 -6.04 5.30 -28.11
CA ILE A 91 -6.34 6.46 -28.95
C ILE A 91 -5.26 6.76 -30.00
N GLN A 92 -4.26 5.87 -30.15
CA GLN A 92 -3.19 5.98 -31.16
C GLN A 92 -3.29 4.88 -32.21
#